data_AF-A0A1Y3BP42-F1
#
_entry.id   AF-A0A1Y3BP42-F1
#
_cell.length_a   1.000
_cell.length_b   1.000
_cell.length_c   1.000
_cell.angle_alpha   90.00
_cell.angle_beta   90.00
_cell.angle_gamma   90.00
#
_symmetry.space_group_name_H-M   'P 1'
#
loop_
_entity.id
_entity.type
_entity.pdbx_description
1 polymer ?
#
loop_
_entity_poly.entity_id
_entity_poly.type
_entity_poly.pdbx_seq_one_letter_code
_entity_poly.pdbx_strand_id
1 'polypeptide(L)'
;MPEKCETLEELRWMPGLEECDLKMYLRAARSMAAFAGMCDGGSAEDGCLAASRDDTTINALQLLHESNYDTGKALQALVKSPVPKGVDKKWTEEEQVMLFNGNYC
;
A
#
# COMPACT_ATOMS: atom_id res chain seq x y z
N MET A 1 -37.42 -10.62 -4.89
CA MET A 1 -36.33 -11.52 -4.45
C MET A 1 -35.29 -10.64 -3.79
N PRO A 2 -34.78 -10.95 -2.58
CA PRO A 2 -33.71 -10.14 -2.01
C PRO A 2 -32.49 -10.20 -2.93
N GLU A 3 -31.87 -9.06 -3.19
CA GLU A 3 -30.62 -8.99 -3.96
C GLU A 3 -29.53 -9.80 -3.24
N LYS A 4 -28.66 -10.44 -4.02
CA LYS A 4 -27.53 -11.17 -3.47
C LYS A 4 -26.47 -10.17 -3.01
N CYS A 5 -25.96 -10.33 -1.79
CA CYS A 5 -24.95 -9.44 -1.22
C CYS A 5 -23.71 -9.28 -2.13
N GLU A 6 -23.34 -10.35 -2.85
CA GLU A 6 -22.24 -10.39 -3.83
C GLU A 6 -22.34 -9.37 -4.97
N THR A 7 -23.51 -8.77 -5.23
CA THR A 7 -23.66 -7.70 -6.23
C THR A 7 -23.45 -6.30 -5.65
N LEU A 8 -23.32 -6.18 -4.33
CA LEU A 8 -23.20 -4.91 -3.60
C LEU A 8 -21.84 -4.75 -2.88
N GLU A 9 -21.14 -5.85 -2.61
CA GLU A 9 -19.86 -5.84 -1.92
C GLU A 9 -18.85 -6.83 -2.52
N GLU A 10 -17.57 -6.50 -2.38
CA GLU A 10 -16.44 -7.37 -2.74
C GLU A 10 -15.64 -7.69 -1.47
N LEU A 11 -15.36 -8.97 -1.23
CA LEU A 11 -14.48 -9.39 -0.14
C LEU A 11 -13.06 -8.92 -0.44
N ARG A 12 -12.45 -8.16 0.48
CA ARG A 12 -11.09 -7.62 0.31
C ARG A 12 -10.05 -8.23 1.26
N TRP A 13 -10.51 -8.93 2.29
CA TRP A 13 -9.65 -9.54 3.31
C TRP A 13 -10.40 -10.61 4.11
N MET A 14 -9.69 -11.65 4.53
CA MET A 14 -10.16 -12.71 5.41
C MET A 14 -9.12 -12.94 6.51
N PRO A 15 -9.55 -13.11 7.76
CA PRO A 15 -8.67 -13.56 8.82
C PRO A 15 -8.25 -15.02 8.59
N GLY A 16 -7.07 -15.40 9.11
CA GLY A 16 -6.60 -16.79 9.08
C GLY A 16 -5.11 -16.98 8.79
N LEU A 17 -4.40 -15.92 8.39
CA LEU A 17 -2.95 -15.95 8.27
C LEU A 17 -2.28 -15.79 9.65
N GLU A 18 -1.24 -16.57 9.91
CA GLU A 18 -0.43 -16.44 11.12
C GLU A 18 0.19 -15.03 11.21
N GLU A 19 0.15 -14.47 12.42
CA GLU A 19 0.59 -13.09 12.65
C GLU A 19 2.07 -12.90 12.30
N CYS A 20 2.90 -13.93 12.56
CA CYS A 20 4.32 -13.92 12.23
C CYS A 20 4.54 -13.80 10.71
N ASP A 21 3.83 -14.62 9.93
CA ASP A 21 3.96 -14.63 8.47
C ASP A 21 3.46 -13.34 7.85
N LEU A 22 2.34 -12.81 8.35
CA LEU A 22 1.82 -11.50 7.92
C LEU A 22 2.83 -10.38 8.20
N LYS A 23 3.40 -10.33 9.41
CA LYS A 23 4.43 -9.33 9.77
C LYS A 23 5.68 -9.46 8.90
N MET A 24 6.14 -10.68 8.63
CA MET A 24 7.31 -10.90 7.78
C MET A 24 7.03 -10.47 6.34
N TYR A 25 5.87 -10.82 5.79
CA TYR A 25 5.46 -10.41 4.45
C TYR A 25 5.37 -8.88 4.32
N LEU A 26 4.69 -8.20 5.26
CA LEU A 26 4.58 -6.74 5.26
C LEU A 26 5.94 -6.06 5.42
N ARG A 27 6.84 -6.63 6.23
CA ARG A 27 8.22 -6.14 6.35
C ARG A 27 8.96 -6.23 5.03
N ALA A 28 8.89 -7.37 4.35
CA ALA A 28 9.49 -7.55 3.04
C ALA A 28 8.92 -6.55 2.02
N ALA A 29 7.60 -6.36 2.03
CA ALA A 29 6.93 -5.41 1.14
C ALA A 29 7.43 -3.97 1.33
N ARG A 30 7.52 -3.51 2.59
CA ARG A 30 8.07 -2.19 2.92
C ARG A 30 9.54 -2.05 2.54
N SER A 31 10.34 -3.10 2.69
CA SER A 31 11.74 -3.09 2.23
C SER A 31 11.85 -2.97 0.71
N MET A 32 10.98 -3.61 -0.06
CA MET A 32 10.94 -3.48 -1.51
C MET A 32 10.49 -2.07 -1.94
N ALA A 33 9.49 -1.51 -1.28
CA ALA A 33 9.06 -0.13 -1.51
C ALA A 33 10.15 0.88 -1.14
N ALA A 34 10.87 0.67 -0.02
CA ALA A 34 12.02 1.50 0.34
C ALA A 34 13.09 1.47 -0.76
N PHE A 35 13.42 0.27 -1.23
CA PHE A 35 14.42 0.10 -2.29
C PHE A 35 14.01 0.81 -3.57
N ALA A 36 12.77 0.61 -4.02
CA ALA A 36 12.25 1.31 -5.20
C ALA A 36 12.28 2.83 -5.02
N GLY A 37 11.83 3.35 -3.87
CA GLY A 37 11.88 4.77 -3.56
C GLY A 37 13.30 5.35 -3.54
N MET A 38 14.28 4.60 -3.03
CA MET A 38 15.69 5.01 -3.11
C MET A 38 16.21 5.03 -4.55
N CYS A 39 15.82 4.05 -5.38
CA CYS A 39 16.21 4.00 -6.79
C CYS A 39 15.58 5.14 -7.61
N ASP A 40 14.33 5.48 -7.33
CA ASP A 40 13.57 6.49 -8.09
C ASP A 40 13.85 7.92 -7.60
N GLY A 41 14.02 8.13 -6.28
CA GLY A 41 14.25 9.45 -5.66
C GLY A 41 15.72 9.80 -5.42
N GLY A 42 16.61 8.80 -5.41
CA GLY A 42 18.06 9.01 -5.25
C GLY A 42 18.51 9.26 -3.81
N SER A 43 17.61 9.20 -2.82
CA SER A 43 17.91 9.41 -1.40
C SER A 43 17.32 8.34 -0.48
N ALA A 44 17.92 8.17 0.69
CA ALA A 44 17.39 7.28 1.73
C ALA A 44 16.04 7.78 2.30
N GLU A 45 15.80 9.09 2.24
CA GLU A 45 14.54 9.70 2.69
C GLU A 45 13.37 9.29 1.78
N ASP A 46 13.56 9.30 0.47
CA ASP A 46 12.56 8.84 -0.49
C ASP A 46 12.19 7.37 -0.28
N GLY A 47 13.18 6.53 0.04
CA GLY A 47 12.94 5.15 0.45
C GLY A 47 12.13 5.04 1.73
N CYS A 48 12.49 5.80 2.76
CA CYS A 48 11.75 5.83 4.02
C CYS A 48 10.28 6.24 3.81
N LEU A 49 10.06 7.28 3.01
CA LEU A 49 8.73 7.76 2.65
C LEU A 49 7.94 6.71 1.87
N ALA A 50 8.53 6.08 0.84
CA ALA A 50 7.86 5.02 0.09
C ALA A 50 7.46 3.83 0.98
N ALA A 51 8.30 3.45 1.94
CA ALA A 51 8.05 2.33 2.83
C ALA A 51 7.01 2.61 3.93
N SER A 52 6.93 3.86 4.42
CA SER A 52 6.04 4.23 5.52
C SER A 52 4.62 4.55 5.09
N ARG A 53 4.39 4.75 3.78
CA ARG A 53 3.06 5.06 3.23
C ARG A 53 2.07 3.91 3.43
N ASP A 54 0.84 4.29 3.78
CA ASP A 54 -0.28 3.35 3.86
C ASP A 54 -0.54 2.68 2.51
N ASP A 55 -0.37 3.39 1.40
CA ASP A 55 -0.50 2.86 0.03
C ASP A 55 0.32 1.59 -0.19
N THR A 56 1.55 1.57 0.31
CA THR A 56 2.44 0.40 0.25
C THR A 56 1.86 -0.77 1.03
N THR A 57 1.31 -0.50 2.22
CA THR A 57 0.70 -1.53 3.06
C THR A 57 -0.62 -2.04 2.45
N ILE A 58 -1.45 -1.15 1.91
CA ILE A 58 -2.72 -1.46 1.24
C ILE A 58 -2.48 -2.34 0.01
N ASN A 59 -1.54 -1.96 -0.85
CA ASN A 59 -1.17 -2.74 -2.04
C ASN A 59 -0.67 -4.14 -1.66
N ALA A 60 0.19 -4.23 -0.63
CA ALA A 60 0.69 -5.52 -0.15
C ALA A 60 -0.45 -6.43 0.34
N LEU A 61 -1.42 -5.89 1.09
CA LEU A 61 -2.58 -6.65 1.58
C LEU A 61 -3.51 -7.09 0.44
N GLN A 62 -3.74 -6.22 -0.55
CA GLN A 62 -4.52 -6.55 -1.75
C GLN A 62 -3.87 -7.70 -2.53
N LEU A 63 -2.57 -7.62 -2.81
CA LEU A 63 -1.85 -8.69 -3.51
C LEU A 63 -1.84 -9.99 -2.73
N LEU A 64 -1.82 -9.93 -1.40
CA LEU A 64 -1.90 -11.10 -0.55
C LEU A 64 -3.28 -11.76 -0.64
N HIS A 65 -4.35 -10.96 -0.63
CA HIS A 65 -5.71 -11.45 -0.85
C HIS A 65 -5.88 -12.08 -2.23
N GLU A 66 -5.45 -11.38 -3.29
CA GLU A 66 -5.50 -11.84 -4.68
C GLU A 66 -4.66 -13.11 -4.92
N SER A 67 -3.62 -13.33 -4.12
CA SER A 67 -2.77 -14.52 -4.15
C SER A 67 -3.29 -15.66 -3.27
N ASN A 68 -4.53 -15.59 -2.79
CA ASN A 68 -5.12 -16.56 -1.86
C ASN A 68 -4.28 -16.76 -0.58
N TYR A 69 -3.67 -15.68 -0.08
CA TYR A 69 -2.81 -15.67 1.11
C TYR A 69 -1.52 -16.49 1.01
N ASP A 70 -1.12 -16.89 -0.20
CA ASP A 70 0.21 -17.43 -0.47
C ASP A 70 1.23 -16.28 -0.51
N THR A 71 2.01 -16.16 0.57
CA THR A 71 3.00 -15.08 0.74
C THR A 71 4.09 -15.12 -0.35
N GLY A 72 4.44 -16.29 -0.86
CA GLY A 72 5.43 -16.45 -1.92
C GLY A 72 4.94 -15.89 -3.25
N LYS A 73 3.70 -16.24 -3.65
CA LYS A 73 3.06 -15.67 -4.85
C LYS A 73 2.82 -14.17 -4.72
N ALA A 74 2.39 -13.72 -3.55
CA ALA A 74 2.17 -12.32 -3.27
C ALA A 74 3.47 -11.50 -3.40
N LEU A 75 4.60 -12.02 -2.89
CA LEU A 75 5.91 -11.39 -3.07
C LEU A 75 6.34 -11.32 -4.53
N GLN A 76 6.13 -12.39 -5.31
CA GLN A 76 6.43 -12.39 -6.74
C GLN A 76 5.62 -11.35 -7.51
N ALA A 77 4.34 -11.16 -7.15
CA ALA A 77 3.51 -10.12 -7.72
C ALA A 77 4.01 -8.72 -7.31
N LEU A 78 4.38 -8.55 -6.05
CA LEU A 78 4.85 -7.28 -5.50
C LEU A 78 6.14 -6.78 -6.16
N VAL A 79 7.09 -7.67 -6.47
CA VAL A 79 8.35 -7.30 -7.15
C VAL A 79 8.12 -6.59 -8.49
N LYS A 80 6.99 -6.86 -9.17
CA LYS A 80 6.65 -6.21 -10.45
C LYS A 80 6.20 -4.76 -10.28
N SER A 81 5.66 -4.41 -9.11
CA SER A 81 5.17 -3.07 -8.79
C SER A 81 5.28 -2.82 -7.29
N PRO A 82 6.51 -2.64 -6.76
CA PRO A 82 6.75 -2.55 -5.31
C PRO A 82 6.14 -1.30 -4.68
N VAL A 83 5.92 -0.25 -5.49
CA VAL A 83 5.18 0.95 -5.10
C VAL A 83 3.98 1.09 -6.06
N PRO A 84 2.73 1.15 -5.55
CA PRO A 84 1.58 1.40 -6.40
C PRO A 84 1.69 2.79 -7.06
N LYS A 85 1.42 2.86 -8.37
CA LYS A 85 1.63 4.07 -9.22
C LYS A 85 0.66 5.23 -8.96
N GLY A 86 0.08 5.35 -7.78
CA GLY A 86 -0.98 6.32 -7.59
C GLY A 86 -1.27 6.64 -6.15
N VAL A 87 -0.46 7.52 -5.56
CA VAL A 87 -0.94 8.70 -4.83
C VAL A 87 0.10 9.82 -4.96
N ASP A 88 0.27 10.35 -6.18
CA ASP A 88 0.87 11.67 -6.38
C ASP A 88 -0.16 12.77 -6.11
N LYS A 89 -0.74 12.75 -4.91
CA LYS A 89 -1.39 13.92 -4.33
C LYS A 89 -0.53 14.40 -3.17
N LYS A 90 0.74 14.70 -3.47
CA LYS A 90 1.48 15.64 -2.62
C LYS A 90 0.81 16.98 -2.84
N TRP A 91 0.11 17.46 -1.82
CA TRP A 91 -0.39 18.83 -1.83
C TRP A 91 0.81 19.77 -1.99
N THR A 92 0.63 20.84 -2.74
CA THR A 92 1.67 21.86 -2.81
C THR A 92 1.83 22.53 -1.45
N GLU A 93 2.97 23.17 -1.21
CA GLU A 93 3.19 23.89 0.06
C GLU A 93 2.08 24.93 0.30
N GLU A 94 1.59 25.57 -0.77
CA GLU A 94 0.49 26.52 -0.70
C GLU A 94 -0.82 25.87 -0.26
N GLU A 95 -1.14 24.67 -0.77
CA GLU A 95 -2.33 23.90 -0.37
C GLU A 95 -2.24 23.44 1.09
N GLN A 96 -1.05 23.02 1.53
CA GLN A 96 -0.81 22.66 2.92
C GLN A 96 -0.98 23.86 3.86
N VAL A 97 -0.47 25.03 3.47
CA VAL A 97 -0.62 26.28 4.21
C VAL A 97 -2.08 26.74 4.21
N MET A 98 -2.79 26.65 3.08
CA MET A 98 -4.22 26.98 3.00
C MET A 98 -5.07 26.08 3.89
N LEU A 99 -4.75 24.79 3.98
CA LEU A 99 -5.41 23.86 4.91
C LEU A 99 -5.12 24.23 6.36
N PHE A 100 -3.85 24.42 6.71
CA PHE A 100 -3.45 24.75 8.08
C PHE A 100 -4.07 26.06 8.56
N ASN A 101 -4.17 27.04 7.67
CA ASN A 101 -4.75 28.35 7.97
C ASN A 101 -6.29 28.39 7.90
N GLY A 102 -6.95 27.29 7.52
CA GLY A 102 -8.42 27.21 7.46
C GLY A 102 -9.06 28.03 6.33
N ASN A 103 -8.31 28.36 5.29
CA ASN A 103 -8.79 29.17 4.16
C ASN A 103 -9.60 28.37 3.11
N TYR A 104 -9.98 27.13 3.42
CA TYR A 104 -10.81 26.25 2.59
C TYR A 104 -12.31 26.26 2.98
N CYS A 105 -12.76 27.23 3.79
CA CYS A 105 -14.17 27.46 4.12
C CYS A 105 -14.78 28.61 3.32
#